data_AF-A0A4W5RJ09-F1
#
_entry.id   AF-A0A4W5RJ09-F1
#
_cell.length_a   1.000
_cell.length_b   1.000
_cell.length_c   1.000
_cell.angle_alpha   90.00
_cell.angle_beta   90.00
_cell.angle_gamma   90.00
#
_symmetry.space_group_name_H-M   'P 1'
#
loop_
_entity.id
_entity.type
_entity.pdbx_description
1 polymer ?
#
loop_
_entity_poly.entity_id
_entity_poly.type
_entity_poly.pdbx_seq_one_letter_code
_entity_poly.pdbx_strand_id
1 'polypeptide(L)'
;MLNQTQHCFLTDPPKNTSASVRPSGSVAEGSSVTLTCSSNANPTVKNYTWYRVNECKMVPMESISQFLVLQDISESGLFCCEAQNSYGKEKSNIFVYLHHCPSTTTSQTSVPSIICGVVIALWILTVILTVYKYIR
;
A
#
# COMPACT_ATOMS: atom_id res chain seq x y z
N MET A 1 -21.87 60.68 -17.64
CA MET A 1 -22.42 59.31 -17.53
C MET A 1 -21.25 58.37 -17.33
N LEU A 2 -21.05 57.82 -16.13
CA LEU A 2 -19.95 56.88 -15.86
C LEU A 2 -20.35 55.52 -16.44
N ASN A 3 -19.65 55.09 -17.48
CA ASN A 3 -19.81 53.77 -18.10
C ASN A 3 -19.21 52.72 -17.16
N GLN A 4 -20.04 52.08 -16.34
CA GLN A 4 -19.62 50.96 -15.51
C GLN A 4 -19.72 49.66 -16.32
N THR A 5 -18.59 49.19 -16.87
CA THR A 5 -18.43 47.78 -17.21
C THR A 5 -18.42 46.96 -15.92
N GLN A 6 -19.58 46.38 -15.57
CA GLN A 6 -19.70 45.42 -14.48
C GLN A 6 -19.10 44.09 -14.94
N HIS A 7 -17.88 43.80 -14.49
CA HIS A 7 -17.26 42.49 -14.65
C HIS A 7 -17.97 41.50 -13.71
N CYS A 8 -18.82 40.63 -14.26
CA CYS A 8 -19.32 39.46 -13.52
C CYS A 8 -18.16 38.46 -13.39
N PHE A 9 -17.60 38.32 -12.18
CA PHE A 9 -16.66 37.24 -11.89
C PHE A 9 -17.45 35.93 -11.81
N LEU A 10 -17.24 35.02 -12.78
CA LEU A 10 -17.84 33.69 -12.76
C LEU A 10 -17.20 32.88 -11.63
N THR A 11 -17.98 32.51 -10.62
CA THR A 11 -17.52 31.66 -9.50
C THR A 11 -18.01 30.23 -9.70
N ASP A 12 -17.10 29.26 -9.60
CA ASP A 12 -17.35 27.84 -9.82
C ASP A 12 -17.01 27.01 -8.58
N PRO A 13 -17.89 26.10 -8.15
CA PRO A 13 -17.52 25.06 -7.20
C PRO A 13 -16.45 24.12 -7.81
N PRO A 14 -15.74 23.34 -6.98
CA PRO A 14 -14.76 22.38 -7.46
C PRO A 14 -15.38 21.37 -8.43
N LYS A 15 -14.72 21.16 -9.58
CA LYS A 15 -15.11 20.24 -10.66
C LYS A 15 -13.90 19.48 -11.16
N ASN A 16 -14.12 18.29 -11.72
CA ASN A 16 -13.07 17.41 -12.25
C ASN A 16 -12.01 17.07 -11.20
N THR A 17 -12.43 16.88 -9.95
CA THR A 17 -11.54 16.47 -8.88
C THR A 17 -10.97 15.08 -9.19
N SER A 18 -9.65 14.95 -9.15
CA SER A 18 -8.90 13.75 -9.54
C SER A 18 -7.80 13.48 -8.52
N ALA A 19 -7.79 12.28 -7.96
CA ALA A 19 -6.73 11.76 -7.11
C ALA A 19 -5.77 10.87 -7.91
N SER A 20 -4.47 11.00 -7.66
CA SER A 20 -3.40 10.24 -8.32
C SER A 20 -2.36 9.76 -7.32
N VAL A 21 -1.63 8.69 -7.67
CA VAL A 21 -0.61 8.06 -6.82
C VAL A 21 0.75 8.05 -7.53
N ARG A 22 1.81 8.35 -6.76
CA ARG A 22 3.20 8.31 -7.21
C ARG A 22 4.09 7.59 -6.18
N PRO A 23 4.92 6.60 -6.58
CA PRO A 23 5.01 6.00 -7.92
C PRO A 23 3.69 5.34 -8.35
N SER A 24 3.45 5.30 -9.67
CA SER A 24 2.27 4.66 -10.23
C SER A 24 2.50 3.15 -10.36
N GLY A 25 1.42 2.36 -10.30
CA GLY A 25 1.49 0.89 -10.35
C GLY A 25 1.43 0.25 -8.97
N SER A 26 1.86 -1.01 -8.87
CA SER A 26 1.87 -1.76 -7.61
C SER A 26 3.10 -1.41 -6.77
N VAL A 27 2.86 -1.16 -5.50
CA VAL A 27 3.84 -0.60 -4.55
C VAL A 27 4.33 -1.71 -3.62
N ALA A 28 5.62 -1.74 -3.28
CA ALA A 28 6.14 -2.76 -2.35
C ALA A 28 5.71 -2.46 -0.90
N GLU A 29 5.48 -3.51 -0.12
CA GLU A 29 5.25 -3.38 1.32
C GLU A 29 6.40 -2.62 2.00
N GLY A 30 6.08 -1.74 2.94
CA GLY A 30 7.05 -0.91 3.67
C GLY A 30 7.61 0.28 2.89
N SER A 31 7.11 0.54 1.67
CA SER A 31 7.52 1.70 0.88
C SER A 31 6.64 2.93 1.13
N SER A 32 7.13 4.08 0.67
CA SER A 32 6.45 5.37 0.80
C SER A 32 5.88 5.82 -0.54
N VAL A 33 4.63 6.30 -0.53
CA VAL A 33 3.96 6.83 -1.73
C VAL A 33 3.37 8.20 -1.47
N THR A 34 3.22 8.97 -2.53
CA THR A 34 2.58 10.29 -2.49
C THR A 34 1.29 10.26 -3.28
N LEU A 35 0.18 10.57 -2.60
CA LEU A 35 -1.11 10.83 -3.23
C LEU A 35 -1.24 12.33 -3.52
N THR A 36 -1.76 12.67 -4.69
CA THR A 36 -2.01 14.05 -5.11
C THR A 36 -3.44 14.21 -5.57
N CYS A 37 -4.16 15.17 -5.01
CA CYS A 37 -5.50 15.54 -5.43
C CYS A 37 -5.43 16.81 -6.30
N SER A 38 -6.19 16.89 -7.38
CA SER A 38 -6.26 18.08 -8.24
C SER A 38 -7.72 18.38 -8.53
N SER A 39 -8.09 19.65 -8.60
CA SER A 39 -9.46 20.07 -8.86
C SER A 39 -9.52 21.42 -9.55
N ASN A 40 -10.47 21.59 -10.46
CA ASN A 40 -10.69 22.83 -11.20
C ASN A 40 -11.79 23.63 -10.47
N ALA A 41 -11.43 24.77 -9.90
CA ALA A 41 -12.37 25.62 -9.17
C ALA A 41 -12.00 27.10 -9.28
N ASN A 42 -13.00 27.98 -9.19
CA ASN A 42 -12.79 29.42 -9.10
C ASN A 42 -13.64 30.03 -7.99
N PRO A 43 -13.06 30.56 -6.89
CA PRO A 43 -11.64 30.64 -6.57
C PRO A 43 -10.99 29.26 -6.38
N THR A 44 -9.66 29.23 -6.54
CA THR A 44 -8.85 28.01 -6.39
C THR A 44 -9.09 27.33 -5.05
N VAL A 45 -9.10 26.00 -5.07
CA VAL A 45 -9.21 25.16 -3.87
C VAL A 45 -8.00 25.41 -2.95
N LYS A 46 -8.28 25.81 -1.70
CA LYS A 46 -7.25 25.96 -0.66
C LYS A 46 -7.25 24.84 0.37
N ASN A 47 -8.37 24.15 0.51
CA ASN A 47 -8.56 23.11 1.51
C ASN A 47 -8.77 21.78 0.78
N TYR A 48 -7.82 20.88 0.99
CA TYR A 48 -7.97 19.47 0.62
C TYR A 48 -8.12 18.68 1.91
N THR A 49 -8.95 17.64 1.92
CA THR A 49 -9.03 16.74 3.07
C THR A 49 -8.96 15.32 2.57
N TRP A 50 -8.03 14.56 3.14
CA TRP A 50 -7.87 13.16 2.81
C TRP A 50 -8.57 12.27 3.82
N TYR A 51 -9.13 11.18 3.32
CA TYR A 51 -9.79 10.16 4.12
C TYR A 51 -9.28 8.79 3.73
N ARG A 52 -9.03 7.94 4.73
CA ARG A 52 -8.92 6.49 4.52
C ARG A 52 -10.33 5.91 4.56
N VAL A 53 -10.69 5.13 3.54
CA VAL A 53 -12.02 4.50 3.43
C VAL A 53 -11.92 3.06 3.89
N ASN A 54 -12.60 2.74 4.99
CA ASN A 54 -12.66 1.40 5.57
C ASN A 54 -14.11 0.94 5.62
N GLU A 55 -14.48 -0.11 4.87
CA GLU A 55 -15.81 -0.76 4.81
C GLU A 55 -17.02 0.19 4.71
N CYS A 56 -17.36 0.91 5.79
CA CYS A 56 -18.46 1.88 5.88
C CYS A 56 -18.07 3.26 6.45
N LYS A 57 -16.78 3.52 6.72
CA LYS A 57 -16.30 4.74 7.40
C LYS A 57 -15.24 5.46 6.58
N MET A 58 -15.35 6.79 6.53
CA MET A 58 -14.31 7.68 6.06
C MET A 58 -13.58 8.25 7.27
N VAL A 59 -12.34 7.81 7.50
CA VAL A 59 -11.53 8.28 8.62
C VAL A 59 -10.67 9.45 8.12
N PRO A 60 -10.85 10.67 8.65
CA PRO A 60 -10.04 11.82 8.25
C PRO A 60 -8.58 11.57 8.59
N MET A 61 -7.71 11.96 7.66
CA MET A 61 -6.27 11.94 7.85
C MET A 61 -5.79 13.34 8.27
N GLU A 62 -4.62 13.41 8.89
CA GLU A 62 -4.09 14.69 9.40
C GLU A 62 -3.70 15.68 8.29
N SER A 63 -3.62 15.24 7.03
CA SER A 63 -3.26 16.10 5.90
C SER A 63 -4.44 16.93 5.39
N ILE A 64 -4.28 18.26 5.48
CA ILE A 64 -5.18 19.26 4.88
C ILE A 64 -4.61 19.79 3.54
N SER A 65 -3.57 19.13 3.02
CA SER A 65 -2.83 19.59 1.84
C SER A 65 -3.25 18.85 0.58
N GLN A 66 -2.93 19.45 -0.57
CA GLN A 66 -3.12 18.82 -1.89
C GLN A 66 -2.41 17.45 -1.98
N PHE A 67 -1.35 17.28 -1.20
CA PHE A 67 -0.51 16.09 -1.14
C PHE A 67 -0.73 15.31 0.17
N LEU A 68 -0.68 14.00 0.06
CA LEU A 68 -0.67 13.09 1.21
C LEU A 68 0.47 12.09 1.03
N VAL A 69 1.42 12.10 1.96
CA VAL A 69 2.51 11.13 1.99
C VAL A 69 2.11 10.00 2.92
N LEU A 70 2.03 8.80 2.37
CA LEU A 70 1.83 7.57 3.12
C LEU A 70 3.20 6.92 3.30
N GLN A 71 3.62 6.76 4.55
CA GLN A 71 4.89 6.11 4.91
C GLN A 71 4.61 4.69 5.40
N ASP A 72 5.55 3.79 5.13
CA ASP A 72 5.53 2.41 5.62
C ASP A 72 4.18 1.72 5.34
N ILE A 73 3.75 1.74 4.07
CA ILE A 73 2.47 1.11 3.71
C ILE A 73 2.60 -0.40 3.83
N SER A 74 1.79 -0.99 4.71
CA SER A 74 1.66 -2.44 4.89
C SER A 74 0.41 -3.05 4.25
N GLU A 75 -0.60 -2.23 3.95
CA GLU A 75 -1.87 -2.70 3.40
C GLU A 75 -2.32 -1.93 2.16
N SER A 76 -2.95 -2.65 1.22
CA SER A 76 -3.70 -2.02 0.13
C SER A 76 -4.92 -1.29 0.70
N GLY A 77 -5.34 -0.19 0.08
CA GLY A 77 -6.43 0.60 0.63
C GLY A 77 -7.06 1.60 -0.33
N LEU A 78 -8.31 1.96 -0.02
CA LEU A 78 -9.04 3.01 -0.72
C LEU A 78 -8.90 4.33 0.03
N PHE A 79 -8.52 5.37 -0.70
CA PHE A 79 -8.38 6.73 -0.19
C PHE A 79 -9.33 7.65 -0.95
N CYS A 80 -9.87 8.64 -0.26
CA CYS A 80 -10.69 9.69 -0.85
C CYS A 80 -10.06 11.04 -0.56
N CYS A 81 -9.96 11.90 -1.57
CA CYS A 81 -9.74 13.33 -1.36
C CYS A 81 -11.05 14.10 -1.51
N GLU A 82 -11.25 15.11 -0.66
CA GLU A 82 -12.28 16.14 -0.81
C GLU A 82 -11.59 17.46 -1.11
N ALA A 83 -11.92 18.06 -2.25
CA ALA A 83 -11.48 19.40 -2.63
C ALA A 83 -12.59 20.40 -2.27
N GLN A 84 -12.25 21.45 -1.53
CA GLN A 84 -13.22 22.45 -1.06
C GLN A 84 -12.82 23.89 -1.40
N ASN A 85 -13.76 24.66 -1.96
CA ASN A 85 -13.69 26.11 -2.00
C ASN A 85 -14.91 26.74 -1.28
N SER A 86 -15.03 28.07 -1.33
CA SER A 86 -16.15 28.80 -0.70
C SER A 86 -17.52 28.54 -1.34
N TYR A 87 -17.55 27.93 -2.52
CA TYR A 87 -18.77 27.72 -3.31
C TYR A 87 -19.20 26.25 -3.38
N GLY A 88 -18.34 25.31 -2.95
CA GLY A 88 -18.71 23.89 -2.94
C GLY A 88 -17.56 22.95 -2.59
N LYS A 89 -17.88 21.65 -2.71
CA LYS A 89 -17.00 20.52 -2.43
C LYS A 89 -17.19 19.45 -3.50
N GLU A 90 -16.11 18.78 -3.87
CA GLU A 90 -16.15 17.59 -4.71
C GLU A 90 -15.14 16.56 -4.22
N LYS A 91 -15.43 15.28 -4.42
CA LYS A 91 -14.60 14.16 -3.93
C LYS A 91 -14.07 13.32 -5.09
N SER A 92 -12.88 12.77 -4.90
CA SER A 92 -12.31 11.76 -5.79
C SER A 92 -11.71 10.62 -4.98
N ASN A 93 -11.89 9.39 -5.46
CA ASN A 93 -11.34 8.20 -4.85
C ASN A 93 -10.09 7.71 -5.60
N ILE A 94 -9.17 7.05 -4.89
CA ILE A 94 -8.01 6.37 -5.45
C ILE A 94 -7.70 5.11 -4.64
N PHE A 95 -7.44 4.00 -5.32
CA PHE A 95 -7.03 2.74 -4.68
C PHE A 95 -5.51 2.56 -4.80
N VAL A 96 -4.87 2.25 -3.68
CA VAL A 96 -3.44 1.95 -3.61
C VAL A 96 -3.27 0.44 -3.52
N TYR A 97 -2.63 -0.15 -4.53
CA TYR A 97 -2.36 -1.58 -4.60
C TYR A 97 -0.94 -1.89 -4.13
N LEU A 98 -0.82 -2.79 -3.16
CA LEU A 98 0.46 -3.37 -2.78
C LEU A 98 0.76 -4.64 -3.56
N HIS A 99 2.01 -4.78 -3.98
CA HIS A 99 2.54 -6.05 -4.46
C HIS A 99 3.14 -6.82 -3.29
N HIS A 100 2.58 -7.99 -2.99
CA HIS A 100 3.18 -8.93 -2.06
C HIS A 100 4.23 -9.74 -2.83
N CYS A 101 5.50 -9.39 -2.71
CA CYS A 101 6.56 -10.32 -3.07
C CYS A 101 6.62 -11.40 -1.98
N PRO A 102 6.41 -12.69 -2.28
CA PRO A 102 6.68 -13.73 -1.31
C PRO A 102 8.19 -13.72 -1.05
N SER A 103 8.59 -13.18 0.09
CA SER A 103 9.92 -13.43 0.64
C SER A 103 9.96 -14.93 0.93
N THR A 104 10.65 -15.70 0.10
CA THR A 104 11.13 -17.02 0.51
C THR A 104 12.08 -16.79 1.67
N THR A 105 11.53 -16.71 2.88
CA THR A 105 12.24 -17.12 4.08
C THR A 105 12.53 -18.58 3.82
N THR A 106 13.72 -18.85 3.28
CA THR A 106 14.36 -20.14 3.44
C THR A 106 14.49 -20.31 4.95
N SER A 107 13.44 -20.81 5.58
CA SER A 107 13.54 -21.51 6.84
C SER A 107 14.55 -22.60 6.53
N GLN A 108 15.80 -22.35 6.88
CA GLN A 108 16.76 -23.42 7.04
C GLN A 108 16.20 -24.25 8.19
N THR A 109 15.22 -25.11 7.90
CA THR A 109 15.03 -26.33 8.64
C THR A 109 16.28 -27.12 8.31
N SER A 110 17.34 -26.84 9.07
CA SER A 110 18.43 -27.77 9.28
C SER A 110 17.77 -29.02 9.85
N VAL A 111 17.26 -29.87 8.96
CA VAL A 111 17.02 -31.26 9.28
C VAL A 111 18.35 -31.74 9.85
N PRO A 112 18.43 -32.10 11.13
CA PRO A 112 19.72 -32.43 11.71
C PRO A 112 20.22 -33.69 10.99
N SER A 113 21.30 -33.54 10.21
CA SER A 113 22.01 -34.61 9.49
C SER A 113 22.41 -35.81 10.36
N ILE A 114 22.21 -35.70 11.68
CA ILE A 114 22.43 -36.71 12.72
C ILE A 114 21.52 -37.93 12.54
N ILE A 115 20.26 -37.75 12.12
CA ILE A 115 19.30 -38.87 12.00
C ILE A 115 19.77 -39.86 10.92
N CYS A 116 20.37 -39.37 9.84
CA CYS A 116 20.87 -40.22 8.76
C CYS A 116 22.09 -41.04 9.20
N GLY A 117 23.03 -40.45 9.94
CA GLY A 117 24.24 -41.13 10.40
C GLY A 117 23.97 -42.29 11.37
N VAL A 118 23.03 -42.11 12.30
CA VAL A 118 22.67 -43.16 13.27
C VAL A 118 22.01 -44.36 12.58
N VAL A 119 21.11 -44.11 11.63
CA VAL A 119 20.46 -45.17 10.85
C VAL A 119 21.52 -45.96 10.06
N ILE A 120 22.43 -45.28 9.36
CA ILE A 120 23.49 -45.93 8.58
C ILE A 120 24.41 -46.77 9.49
N ALA A 121 24.81 -46.24 10.66
CA ALA A 121 25.65 -46.98 11.60
C ALA A 121 24.96 -48.25 12.14
N LEU A 122 23.67 -48.18 12.45
CA LEU A 122 22.89 -49.35 12.87
C LEU A 122 22.79 -50.41 11.76
N TRP A 123 22.52 -50.00 10.52
CA TRP A 123 22.52 -50.92 9.37
C TRP A 123 23.88 -51.60 9.19
N ILE A 124 24.99 -50.85 9.25
CA ILE A 124 26.34 -51.42 9.12
C ILE A 124 26.63 -52.42 10.25
N LEU A 125 26.29 -52.09 11.50
CA LEU A 125 26.48 -52.99 12.64
C LEU A 125 25.71 -54.31 12.46
N THR A 126 24.45 -54.25 12.01
CA THR A 126 23.64 -55.45 11.79
C THR A 126 24.25 -56.36 10.73
N VAL A 127 24.73 -55.79 9.62
CA VAL A 127 25.39 -56.56 8.54
C VAL A 127 26.67 -57.21 9.06
N ILE A 128 27.52 -56.48 9.79
CA ILE A 128 28.75 -57.04 10.38
C ILE A 128 28.44 -58.21 11.33
N LEU A 129 27.44 -58.08 12.20
CA LEU A 129 27.05 -59.15 13.12
C LEU A 129 26.52 -60.38 12.38
N THR A 130 25.73 -60.19 11.32
CA THR A 130 25.21 -61.30 10.51
C THR A 130 26.33 -62.04 9.78
N VAL A 131 27.30 -61.32 9.21
CA VAL A 131 28.47 -61.89 8.55
C VAL A 131 29.37 -62.61 9.55
N TYR A 132 29.62 -62.03 10.72
CA TYR A 132 30.42 -62.67 11.77
C TYR A 132 29.78 -63.98 12.25
N LYS A 133 28.46 -63.99 12.46
CA LYS A 133 27.70 -65.20 12.81
C LYS A 133 27.62 -66.20 11.66
N TYR A 134 27.75 -65.75 10.41
CA TYR A 134 27.79 -66.63 9.25
C TYR A 134 29.16 -67.30 9.08
N ILE A 135 30.24 -66.58 9.38
CA ILE A 135 31.62 -67.06 9.23
C ILE A 135 32.05 -67.94 10.41
N ARG A 136 31.52 -67.69 11.62
CA ARG A 136 31.80 -68.48 12.82
C ARG A 136 30.68 -69.49 13.11
#